data_AF-A0A1V6JGU0-F1
#
_entry.id   AF-A0A1V6JGU0-F1
#
_cell.length_a   1.000
_cell.length_b   1.000
_cell.length_c   1.000
_cell.angle_alpha   90.00
_cell.angle_beta   90.00
_cell.angle_gamma   90.00
#
_symmetry.space_group_name_H-M   'P 1'
#
loop_
_entity.id
_entity.type
_entity.pdbx_description
1 polymer ?
#
loop_
_entity_poly.entity_id
_entity_poly.type
_entity_poly.pdbx_seq_one_letter_code
_entity_poly.pdbx_strand_id
1 'polypeptide(L)'
;MDCRTINDKISQYLDKELDETQTRQLEEHITTCAHCKKTVDAWVKLYGVLEVEKSEYAANPFLTQRILHRINAKRNAEYPSTLTIRRIVVSSLAAAGIFIGVIIGTLFNNSLLTSSNDENDQPWAMVSEEYFPTEIFTPFE
;
A
#
# COMPACT_ATOMS: atom_id res chain seq x y z
N MET A 1 30.76 -48.80 4.14
CA MET A 1 31.45 -47.63 4.73
C MET A 1 32.50 -48.10 5.73
N ASP A 2 33.52 -47.29 5.94
CA ASP A 2 34.56 -47.45 6.96
C ASP A 2 34.23 -46.64 8.23
N CYS A 3 34.82 -47.02 9.36
CA CYS A 3 34.51 -46.40 10.67
C CYS A 3 34.83 -44.91 10.72
N ARG A 4 35.82 -44.45 9.95
CA ARG A 4 36.19 -43.04 9.88
C ARG A 4 35.08 -42.20 9.24
N THR A 5 34.60 -42.63 8.07
CA THR A 5 33.51 -41.92 7.38
C THR A 5 32.23 -41.92 8.20
N ILE A 6 31.96 -42.97 8.98
CA ILE A 6 30.82 -42.98 9.92
C ILE A 6 30.99 -41.86 10.93
N ASN A 7 32.15 -41.78 11.60
CA ASN A 7 32.42 -40.79 12.64
C ASN A 7 32.29 -39.35 12.13
N ASP A 8 32.74 -39.10 10.90
CA ASP A 8 32.62 -37.78 10.26
C ASP A 8 31.18 -37.41 9.88
N LYS A 9 30.29 -38.41 9.73
CA LYS A 9 28.90 -38.25 9.28
C LYS A 9 27.84 -38.46 10.37
N ILE A 10 28.23 -38.70 11.63
CA ILE A 10 27.26 -38.95 12.71
C ILE A 10 26.33 -37.76 12.93
N SER A 11 26.84 -36.52 12.91
CA SER A 11 26.01 -35.33 13.10
C SER A 11 24.98 -35.19 11.97
N GLN A 12 25.40 -35.30 10.72
CA GLN A 12 24.54 -35.25 9.54
C GLN A 12 23.46 -36.35 9.57
N TYR A 13 23.81 -37.54 10.08
CA TYR A 13 22.84 -38.62 10.26
C TYR A 13 21.76 -38.24 11.30
N LEU A 14 22.16 -37.68 12.44
CA LEU A 14 21.23 -37.27 13.50
C LEU A 14 20.35 -36.09 13.07
N ASP A 15 20.91 -35.17 12.28
CA ASP A 15 20.22 -34.01 11.73
C ASP A 15 19.37 -34.35 10.47
N LYS A 16 19.40 -35.62 10.02
CA LYS A 16 18.69 -36.13 8.83
C LYS A 16 19.08 -35.43 7.51
N GLU A 17 20.36 -35.07 7.40
CA GLU A 17 20.93 -34.40 6.22
C GLU A 17 21.55 -35.38 5.20
N LEU A 18 21.71 -36.66 5.57
CA LEU A 18 22.23 -37.68 4.66
C LEU A 18 21.16 -38.11 3.63
N ASP A 19 21.62 -38.40 2.41
CA ASP A 19 20.76 -39.03 1.42
C ASP A 19 20.37 -40.47 1.83
N GLU A 20 19.34 -41.03 1.18
CA GLU A 20 18.80 -42.36 1.52
C GLU A 20 19.86 -43.47 1.38
N THR A 21 20.75 -43.37 0.38
CA THR A 21 21.79 -44.38 0.15
C THR A 21 22.85 -44.36 1.24
N GLN A 22 23.27 -43.17 1.65
CA GLN A 22 24.24 -42.95 2.72
C GLN A 22 23.69 -43.36 4.07
N THR A 23 22.41 -43.04 4.32
CA THR A 23 21.69 -43.45 5.53
C THR A 23 21.69 -44.97 5.64
N ARG A 24 21.30 -45.68 4.57
CA ARG A 24 21.27 -47.15 4.58
C ARG A 24 22.66 -47.78 4.80
N GLN A 25 23.69 -47.26 4.14
CA GLN A 25 25.06 -47.74 4.30
C GLN A 25 25.60 -47.54 5.73
N LEU A 26 25.21 -46.44 6.37
CA LEU A 26 25.60 -46.12 7.74
C LEU A 26 24.86 -47.03 8.74
N GLU A 27 23.56 -47.26 8.56
CA GLU A 27 22.78 -48.19 9.38
C GLU A 27 23.29 -49.64 9.26
N GLU A 28 23.62 -50.09 8.06
CA GLU A 28 24.25 -51.40 7.81
C GLU A 28 25.60 -51.51 8.52
N HIS A 29 26.40 -50.44 8.54
CA HIS A 29 27.67 -50.45 9.26
C HIS A 29 27.47 -50.47 10.79
N ILE A 30 26.51 -49.72 11.33
CA ILE A 30 26.24 -49.68 12.77
C ILE A 30 25.71 -51.03 13.28
N THR A 31 24.95 -51.75 12.47
CA THR A 31 24.48 -53.10 12.85
C THR A 31 25.61 -54.12 12.92
N THR A 32 26.67 -53.94 12.13
CA THR A 32 27.80 -54.88 12.03
C THR A 32 29.01 -54.49 12.89
N CYS A 33 29.20 -53.19 13.16
CA CYS A 33 30.35 -52.67 13.90
C CYS A 33 29.96 -52.20 15.31
N ALA A 34 30.32 -52.98 16.33
CA ALA A 34 30.05 -52.67 17.73
C ALA A 34 30.68 -51.34 18.20
N HIS A 35 31.84 -50.98 17.65
CA HIS A 35 32.51 -49.72 17.99
C HIS A 35 31.69 -48.51 17.49
N CYS A 36 31.33 -48.50 16.21
CA CYS A 36 30.53 -47.42 15.62
C CYS A 36 29.15 -47.33 16.26
N LYS A 37 28.52 -48.47 16.59
CA LYS A 37 27.26 -48.50 17.34
C LYS A 37 27.38 -47.77 18.67
N LYS A 38 28.40 -48.11 19.47
CA LYS A 38 28.62 -47.46 20.76
C LYS A 38 28.87 -45.95 20.61
N THR A 39 29.58 -45.54 19.56
CA THR A 39 29.82 -44.12 19.28
C THR A 39 28.51 -43.41 18.95
N VAL A 40 27.69 -43.96 18.05
CA VAL A 40 26.39 -43.38 17.69
C VAL A 40 25.44 -43.33 18.89
N ASP A 41 25.38 -44.39 19.70
CA ASP A 41 24.57 -44.42 20.93
C ASP A 41 24.99 -43.30 21.91
N ALA A 42 26.29 -42.98 21.99
CA ALA A 42 26.78 -41.88 22.81
C ALA A 42 26.33 -40.52 22.26
N TRP A 43 26.39 -40.32 20.93
CA TRP A 43 25.89 -39.11 20.29
C TRP A 43 24.38 -38.91 20.47
N VAL A 44 23.59 -39.98 20.34
CA VAL A 44 22.13 -39.94 20.58
C VAL A 44 21.82 -39.49 22.01
N LYS A 45 22.56 -39.99 23.00
CA LYS A 45 22.41 -39.55 24.40
C LYS A 45 22.74 -38.06 24.58
N LEU A 46 23.82 -37.59 23.96
CA LEU A 46 24.21 -36.17 24.02
C LEU A 46 23.13 -35.27 23.40
N TYR A 47 22.62 -35.62 22.22
CA TYR A 47 21.51 -34.90 21.59
C TYR A 47 20.25 -34.90 22.46
N GLY A 48 19.95 -36.01 23.13
CA GLY A 48 18.83 -36.10 24.07
C GLY A 48 18.95 -35.12 25.24
N VAL A 49 20.15 -34.94 25.81
CA VAL A 49 20.40 -33.96 26.87
C VAL A 49 20.23 -32.52 26.35
N LEU A 50 20.76 -32.23 25.16
CA LEU A 50 20.65 -30.90 24.53
C LEU A 50 19.20 -30.53 24.21
N GLU A 51 18.38 -31.47 23.75
CA GLU A 51 16.98 -31.19 23.42
C GLU A 51 16.16 -30.88 24.68
N VAL A 52 16.47 -31.54 25.81
CA VAL A 52 15.87 -31.20 27.12
C VAL A 52 16.22 -29.77 27.51
N GLU A 53 17.50 -29.40 27.46
CA GLU A 53 17.96 -28.05 27.80
C GLU A 53 17.33 -26.99 26.88
N LYS A 54 17.29 -27.26 25.57
CA LYS A 54 16.65 -26.37 24.59
C LYS A 54 15.16 -26.17 24.87
N SER A 55 14.45 -27.22 25.28
CA SER A 55 13.02 -27.15 25.59
C SER A 55 12.70 -26.33 26.84
N GLU A 56 13.68 -26.16 27.74
CA GLU A 56 13.53 -25.34 28.96
C GLU A 56 13.48 -23.83 28.63
N TYR A 57 14.07 -23.41 27.51
CA TYR A 57 14.08 -22.02 27.09
C TYR A 57 12.87 -21.68 26.21
N ALA A 58 11.92 -20.94 26.78
CA ALA A 58 10.86 -20.33 25.99
C ALA A 58 11.42 -19.24 25.08
N ALA A 59 11.09 -19.30 23.79
CA ALA A 59 11.43 -18.25 22.84
C ALA A 59 10.84 -16.90 23.30
N ASN A 60 11.61 -15.82 23.17
CA ASN A 60 11.12 -14.49 23.52
C ASN A 60 9.84 -14.17 22.71
N PRO A 61 8.69 -13.90 23.35
CA PRO A 61 7.40 -13.76 22.67
C PRO A 61 7.35 -12.60 21.67
N PHE A 62 8.23 -11.60 21.82
CA PHE A 62 8.30 -10.44 20.95
C PHE A 62 9.33 -10.56 19.82
N LEU A 63 10.11 -11.64 19.77
CA LEU A 63 11.17 -11.79 18.77
C LEU A 63 10.61 -11.78 17.35
N THR A 64 9.54 -12.57 17.12
CA THR A 64 8.84 -12.63 15.83
C THR A 64 8.32 -11.26 15.42
N GLN A 65 7.68 -10.54 16.35
CA GLN A 65 7.17 -9.19 16.10
C GLN A 65 8.29 -8.23 15.69
N ARG A 66 9.43 -8.26 16.40
CA ARG A 66 10.59 -7.40 16.09
C ARG A 66 11.18 -7.71 14.71
N ILE A 67 11.29 -8.98 14.35
CA ILE A 67 11.81 -9.41 13.05
C ILE A 67 10.87 -8.97 11.94
N LEU A 68 9.58 -9.27 12.05
CA LEU A 68 8.58 -8.89 11.05
C LEU A 68 8.49 -7.38 10.89
N HIS A 69 8.51 -6.63 12.00
CA HIS A 69 8.52 -5.19 11.96
C HIS A 69 9.74 -4.65 11.18
N ARG A 70 10.94 -5.20 11.41
CA ARG A 70 12.16 -4.78 10.70
C ARG A 70 12.14 -5.13 9.21
N ILE A 71 11.61 -6.30 8.83
CA ILE A 71 11.44 -6.70 7.43
C ILE A 71 10.46 -5.76 6.72
N ASN A 72 9.31 -5.50 7.34
CA ASN A 72 8.28 -4.65 6.77
C ASN A 72 8.70 -3.17 6.70
N ALA A 73 9.41 -2.66 7.72
CA ALA A 73 9.91 -1.28 7.70
C ALA A 73 10.90 -1.04 6.54
N LYS A 74 11.76 -2.01 6.24
CA LYS A 74 12.65 -1.93 5.06
C LYS A 74 11.86 -1.95 3.74
N ARG A 75 10.90 -2.87 3.61
CA ARG A 75 10.03 -2.95 2.41
C ARG A 75 9.21 -1.67 2.20
N ASN A 76 8.73 -1.06 3.27
CA ASN A 76 7.91 0.15 3.22
C ASN A 76 8.75 1.43 3.07
N ALA A 77 10.04 1.42 3.42
CA ALA A 77 10.95 2.52 3.15
C ALA A 77 11.29 2.66 1.65
N GLU A 78 11.03 1.62 0.85
CA GLU A 78 11.15 1.65 -0.62
C GLU A 78 9.88 2.16 -1.32
N TYR A 79 8.82 2.52 -0.59
CA TYR A 79 7.65 3.16 -1.20
C TYR A 79 7.96 4.63 -1.53
N PRO A 80 7.73 5.07 -2.78
CA PRO A 80 8.08 6.42 -3.18
C PRO A 80 7.24 7.44 -2.42
N SER A 81 7.91 8.54 -2.09
CA SER A 81 7.46 9.65 -1.25
C SER A 81 6.02 10.09 -1.49
N THR A 82 5.25 10.17 -0.41
CA THR A 82 3.93 10.82 -0.30
C THR A 82 3.89 12.25 -0.84
N LEU A 83 5.06 12.88 -1.03
CA LEU A 83 5.24 14.21 -1.63
C LEU A 83 4.76 14.27 -3.09
N THR A 84 4.98 13.23 -3.90
CA THR A 84 4.58 13.25 -5.32
C THR A 84 3.08 13.06 -5.47
N ILE A 85 2.49 12.18 -4.66
CA ILE A 85 1.02 11.96 -4.62
C ILE A 85 0.30 13.22 -4.13
N ARG A 86 0.83 13.89 -3.09
CA ARG A 86 0.27 15.17 -2.60
C ARG A 86 0.30 16.27 -3.66
N ARG A 87 1.34 16.35 -4.50
CA ARG A 87 1.42 17.35 -5.59
C ARG A 87 0.36 17.12 -6.67
N ILE A 88 0.08 15.87 -7.04
CA ILE A 88 -0.92 15.55 -8.06
C ILE A 88 -2.34 15.82 -7.53
N VAL A 89 -2.63 15.44 -6.28
CA VAL A 89 -3.97 15.63 -5.68
C VAL A 89 -4.31 17.11 -5.43
N VAL A 90 -3.34 17.93 -5.03
CA VAL A 90 -3.58 19.38 -4.85
C VAL A 90 -3.81 20.08 -6.20
N SER A 91 -3.12 19.66 -7.26
CA SER A 91 -3.31 20.24 -8.59
C SER A 91 -4.68 19.91 -9.20
N SER A 92 -5.19 18.69 -8.98
CA SER A 92 -6.48 18.29 -9.57
C SER A 92 -7.68 18.96 -8.87
N LEU A 93 -7.60 19.17 -7.55
CA LEU A 93 -8.68 19.80 -6.79
C LEU A 93 -8.90 21.27 -7.18
N ALA A 94 -7.81 22.01 -7.45
CA ALA A 94 -7.89 23.40 -7.90
C ALA A 94 -8.56 23.53 -9.28
N ALA A 95 -8.20 22.67 -10.24
CA ALA A 95 -8.76 22.69 -11.59
C ALA A 95 -10.26 22.33 -11.60
N ALA A 96 -10.66 21.33 -10.83
CA ALA A 96 -12.08 20.95 -10.70
C ALA A 96 -12.91 22.07 -10.06
N GLY A 97 -12.38 22.75 -9.03
CA GLY A 97 -13.04 23.89 -8.40
C GLY A 97 -13.27 25.06 -9.36
N ILE A 98 -12.28 25.40 -10.19
CA ILE A 98 -12.41 26.45 -11.21
C ILE A 98 -13.48 26.07 -12.23
N PHE A 99 -13.48 24.83 -12.72
CA PHE A 99 -14.45 24.37 -13.72
C PHE A 99 -15.89 24.40 -13.19
N ILE A 100 -16.12 23.92 -11.96
CA ILE A 100 -17.43 23.95 -11.30
C ILE A 100 -17.88 25.41 -11.09
N GLY A 101 -16.98 26.29 -10.63
CA GLY A 101 -17.28 27.70 -10.43
C GLY A 101 -17.69 28.44 -11.72
N VAL A 102 -17.01 28.15 -12.83
CA VAL A 102 -17.36 28.72 -14.15
C VAL A 102 -18.76 28.27 -14.58
N ILE A 103 -19.11 27.00 -14.42
CA ILE A 103 -20.46 26.48 -14.79
C ILE A 103 -21.55 27.12 -13.92
N ILE A 104 -21.33 27.22 -12.61
CA ILE A 104 -22.32 27.84 -11.70
C ILE A 104 -22.50 29.32 -12.02
N GLY A 105 -21.41 30.05 -12.28
CA GLY A 105 -21.44 31.46 -12.64
C GLY A 105 -22.18 31.74 -13.95
N THR A 106 -21.96 30.91 -14.98
CA THR A 106 -22.64 31.08 -16.28
C THR A 106 -24.14 30.81 -16.19
N LEU A 107 -24.55 29.79 -15.42
CA LEU A 107 -25.96 29.49 -15.18
C LEU A 107 -26.66 30.62 -14.41
N PHE A 108 -26.02 31.16 -13.38
CA PHE A 108 -26.59 32.25 -12.55
C PHE A 108 -26.73 33.57 -13.32
N ASN A 109 -25.74 33.90 -14.17
CA ASN A 109 -25.82 35.06 -15.06
C ASN A 109 -27.00 34.95 -16.04
N ASN A 110 -27.22 33.77 -16.61
CA ASN A 110 -28.30 33.57 -17.59
C ASN A 110 -29.70 33.64 -16.96
N SER A 111 -29.84 33.21 -15.70
CA SER A 111 -31.10 33.39 -14.95
C SER A 111 -31.38 34.87 -14.62
N LEU A 112 -30.35 35.66 -14.31
CA LEU A 112 -30.51 37.09 -14.04
C LEU A 112 -30.93 37.89 -15.28
N LEU A 113 -30.36 37.57 -16.45
CA LEU A 113 -30.72 38.21 -17.72
C LEU A 113 -32.12 37.83 -18.21
N THR A 114 -32.61 36.64 -17.84
CA THR A 114 -33.97 36.20 -18.18
C THR A 114 -35.02 36.92 -17.32
N SER A 115 -34.71 37.22 -16.05
CA SER A 115 -35.60 38.02 -15.18
C SER A 115 -35.70 39.50 -15.58
N SER A 116 -34.75 40.04 -16.36
CA SER A 116 -34.81 41.43 -16.84
C SER A 116 -35.58 41.62 -18.15
N ASN A 117 -36.13 40.57 -18.75
CA ASN A 117 -36.75 40.63 -20.08
C ASN A 117 -38.29 40.66 -20.09
N ASP A 118 -38.95 40.74 -18.93
CA ASP A 118 -40.43 40.80 -18.82
C ASP A 118 -41.00 42.22 -18.57
N GLU A 119 -40.19 43.27 -18.69
CA GLU A 119 -40.65 44.67 -18.51
C GLU A 119 -40.08 45.57 -19.63
N ASN A 120 -40.53 45.33 -20.86
CA ASN A 120 -40.26 46.23 -22.00
C ASN A 120 -41.55 46.87 -22.53
N ASP A 121 -42.28 47.55 -21.65
CA ASP A 121 -43.19 48.63 -22.03
C ASP A 121 -42.47 49.96 -21.77
N GLN A 122 -41.89 50.53 -22.83
CA GLN A 122 -41.07 51.74 -22.81
C GLN A 122 -41.89 52.97 -22.35
N PRO A 123 -41.66 53.53 -21.15
CA PRO A 123 -42.42 54.67 -20.62
C PRO A 123 -42.10 56.01 -21.32
N TRP A 124 -41.01 56.05 -22.09
CA TRP A 124 -40.44 57.30 -22.63
C TRP A 124 -41.22 57.85 -23.83
N ALA A 125 -42.06 57.03 -24.47
CA ALA A 125 -42.87 57.44 -25.62
C ALA A 125 -44.05 58.37 -25.23
N MET A 126 -44.57 58.26 -23.99
CA MET A 126 -45.65 59.14 -23.53
C MET A 126 -45.16 60.55 -23.16
N VAL A 127 -43.88 60.70 -22.78
CA VAL A 127 -43.34 61.99 -22.32
C VAL A 127 -43.06 62.93 -23.49
N SER A 128 -42.73 62.41 -24.67
CA SER A 128 -42.44 63.25 -25.85
C SER A 128 -43.68 63.93 -26.42
N GLU A 129 -44.85 63.30 -26.34
CA GLU A 129 -46.11 63.82 -26.89
C GLU A 129 -46.60 65.06 -26.12
N GLU A 130 -46.31 65.15 -24.82
CA GLU A 130 -46.77 66.25 -23.97
C GLU A 130 -45.94 67.54 -24.12
N TYR A 131 -44.68 67.44 -24.57
CA TYR A 131 -43.80 68.59 -24.74
C TYR A 131 -43.71 69.12 -26.19
N PHE A 132 -44.14 68.35 -27.18
CA PHE A 132 -44.10 68.74 -28.59
C PHE A 132 -45.45 68.48 -29.28
N PRO A 133 -46.46 69.36 -29.10
CA PRO A 133 -47.68 69.27 -29.90
C PRO A 133 -47.33 69.44 -31.39
N THR A 134 -47.75 68.49 -32.21
CA THR A 134 -47.50 68.44 -33.66
C THR A 134 -48.28 69.49 -34.46
N GLU A 135 -49.18 70.23 -33.82
CA GLU A 135 -49.92 71.36 -34.37
C GLU A 135 -49.08 72.66 -34.20
N ILE A 136 -48.02 72.80 -35.01
CA ILE A 136 -47.26 74.06 -35.08
C ILE A 136 -48.08 75.08 -35.88
N PHE A 137 -48.67 76.05 -35.17
CA PHE A 137 -49.27 77.25 -35.74
C PHE A 137 -48.21 78.08 -36.49
N THR A 138 -48.31 78.18 -37.82
CA THR A 138 -47.45 79.03 -38.66
C THR A 138 -48.19 80.33 -39.05
N PRO A 139 -47.84 81.51 -38.51
CA PRO A 139 -48.56 82.76 -38.76
C PRO A 139 -47.92 83.61 -39.86
N PHE A 140 -47.59 83.01 -41.01
CA PHE A 140 -47.18 83.78 -42.19
C PHE A 140 -47.91 83.24 -43.42
N GLU A 141 -48.95 83.97 -43.83
CA GLU A 141 -49.29 84.20 -45.25
C GLU A 141 -48.17 84.97 -45.95
#